data_AF-A0A7V3XAH1-F1
#
_entry.id   AF-A0A7V3XAH1-F1
#
_cell.length_a   1.000
_cell.length_b   1.000
_cell.length_c   1.000
_cell.angle_alpha   90.00
_cell.angle_beta   90.00
_cell.angle_gamma   90.00
#
_symmetry.space_group_name_H-M   'P 1'
#
loop_
_entity.id
_entity.type
_entity.pdbx_description
1 polymer ?
#
loop_
_entity_poly.entity_id
_entity_poly.type
_entity_poly.pdbx_seq_one_letter_code
_entity_poly.pdbx_strand_id
1 'polypeptide(L)'
;MQYDRVYSFLISQLETGLPSYLTYHDAQHTKNVIAAAEHLAAAENVTGDDLILLKTGALFHDAGFLQSHEEHEELSCKLARKYLPEYDYSAAQIETVCTMILATRLPQSASDRLSRLLCDADLYYLGANDYPEYAEKLFKEFKKFGMVKTQTEWELRQAEFLSTHHFFTSTAIKERDATKQKHLNDVRRKIDEVLVHHKINKPIKLIEDALMMIIGVLFAGVALKGFLVPNHFFDGGITGMALLTQEIYHFNLAVVIIILNLPLIILSYFSVGHRFSLRMLVAVLLLGVCLQLLPDFKLTADKLLIAIFGGAFLGIGIGMVMRAGGALDGIEVLAIYTLRRTSFTITEIILAINIIIFSVAGFKFGIETALYSILTYFTATRCINYVVEGIQAYTGVTIISGKSEAIKYQLVNKLGRGITVYKGERGFLPGKFEISRDCDIIFTVITRLELRKLKNLVYEADPDAFVFASTIKEASGGVLKRRHQH
;
A
#
# COMPACT_ATOMS: atom_id res chain seq x y z
N MET A 1 -23.46 45.41 -21.43
CA MET A 1 -23.51 43.95 -21.14
C MET A 1 -24.80 43.36 -21.69
N GLN A 2 -24.74 42.68 -22.84
CA GLN A 2 -25.88 42.00 -23.47
C GLN A 2 -26.00 40.55 -22.97
N TYR A 3 -26.28 40.35 -21.68
CA TYR A 3 -26.24 39.04 -21.00
C TYR A 3 -27.08 37.95 -21.70
N ASP A 4 -28.33 38.22 -22.05
CA ASP A 4 -29.24 37.21 -22.61
C ASP A 4 -28.76 36.64 -23.95
N ARG A 5 -28.04 37.46 -24.74
CA ARG A 5 -27.43 37.02 -26.00
C ARG A 5 -26.21 36.12 -25.75
N VAL A 6 -25.38 36.47 -24.77
CA VAL A 6 -24.23 35.63 -24.35
C VAL A 6 -24.71 34.30 -23.76
N TYR A 7 -25.75 34.34 -22.93
CA TYR A 7 -26.38 33.16 -22.35
C TYR A 7 -26.83 32.19 -23.43
N SER A 8 -27.61 32.68 -24.39
CA SER A 8 -28.14 31.86 -25.49
C SER A 8 -27.02 31.25 -26.32
N PHE A 9 -25.96 32.03 -26.60
CA PHE A 9 -24.79 31.55 -27.33
C PHE A 9 -24.05 30.44 -26.57
N LEU A 10 -23.65 30.69 -25.32
CA LEU A 10 -22.78 29.75 -24.60
C LEU A 10 -23.51 28.49 -24.17
N ILE A 11 -24.78 28.59 -23.74
CA ILE A 11 -25.57 27.39 -23.41
C ILE A 11 -25.70 26.48 -24.62
N SER A 12 -25.93 27.04 -25.81
CA SER A 12 -25.97 26.24 -27.05
C SER A 12 -24.63 25.55 -27.34
N GLN A 13 -23.50 26.20 -27.04
CA GLN A 13 -22.17 25.58 -27.16
C GLN A 13 -21.98 24.45 -26.14
N LEU A 14 -22.41 24.62 -24.88
CA LEU A 14 -22.29 23.58 -23.85
C LEU A 14 -23.18 22.37 -24.17
N GLU A 15 -24.40 22.59 -24.67
CA GLU A 15 -25.33 21.51 -25.05
C GLU A 15 -24.85 20.67 -26.23
N THR A 16 -24.02 21.24 -27.12
CA THR A 16 -23.58 20.57 -28.36
C THR A 16 -22.10 20.19 -28.39
N GLY A 17 -21.27 20.86 -27.60
CA GLY A 17 -19.81 20.76 -27.67
C GLY A 17 -19.15 19.96 -26.55
N LEU A 18 -19.86 19.62 -25.47
CA LEU A 18 -19.28 18.89 -24.36
C LEU A 18 -19.15 17.38 -24.68
N PRO A 19 -18.03 16.74 -24.29
CA PRO A 19 -17.88 15.29 -24.42
C PRO A 19 -18.95 14.52 -23.66
N SER A 20 -19.48 13.44 -24.26
CA SER A 20 -20.58 12.64 -23.68
C SER A 20 -20.25 11.92 -22.37
N TYR A 21 -18.98 11.91 -21.96
CA TYR A 21 -18.56 11.31 -20.69
C TYR A 21 -18.63 12.29 -19.52
N LEU A 22 -18.85 13.58 -19.76
CA LEU A 22 -19.14 14.56 -18.73
C LEU A 22 -20.60 14.40 -18.32
N THR A 23 -20.82 13.79 -17.15
CA THR A 23 -22.15 13.50 -16.61
C THR A 23 -22.59 14.46 -15.50
N TYR A 24 -21.65 15.23 -14.94
CA TYR A 24 -21.84 16.28 -13.94
C TYR A 24 -21.57 17.65 -14.56
N HIS A 25 -20.40 17.86 -15.17
CA HIS A 25 -20.02 19.15 -15.79
C HIS A 25 -20.71 19.29 -17.17
N ASP A 26 -22.03 19.44 -17.14
CA ASP A 26 -22.91 19.57 -18.30
C ASP A 26 -23.61 20.94 -18.36
N ALA A 27 -24.33 21.23 -19.44
CA ALA A 27 -25.07 22.48 -19.58
C ALA A 27 -26.14 22.67 -18.49
N GLN A 28 -26.66 21.58 -17.91
CA GLN A 28 -27.65 21.65 -16.84
C GLN A 28 -26.99 22.08 -15.52
N HIS A 29 -25.80 21.61 -15.21
CA HIS A 29 -25.00 22.10 -14.07
C HIS A 29 -24.78 23.60 -14.17
N THR A 30 -24.33 24.12 -15.32
CA THR A 30 -24.18 25.58 -15.52
C THR A 30 -25.48 26.35 -15.27
N LYS A 31 -26.62 25.84 -15.75
CA LYS A 31 -27.93 26.46 -15.49
C LYS A 31 -28.28 26.45 -13.99
N ASN A 32 -27.94 25.38 -13.28
CA ASN A 32 -28.18 25.26 -11.84
C ASN A 32 -27.30 26.23 -11.04
N VAL A 33 -26.03 26.39 -11.42
CA VAL A 33 -25.11 27.36 -10.79
C VAL A 33 -25.60 28.79 -11.02
N ILE A 34 -26.09 29.13 -12.22
CA ILE A 34 -26.70 30.44 -12.49
C ILE A 34 -27.92 30.67 -11.57
N ALA A 35 -28.83 29.69 -11.46
CA ALA A 35 -30.00 29.81 -10.61
C ALA A 35 -29.63 29.94 -9.11
N ALA A 36 -28.62 29.20 -8.65
CA ALA A 36 -28.09 29.33 -7.29
C ALA A 36 -27.46 30.71 -7.05
N ALA A 37 -26.69 31.22 -8.01
CA ALA A 37 -26.08 32.54 -7.95
C ALA A 37 -27.13 33.65 -7.89
N GLU A 38 -28.22 33.55 -8.66
CA GLU A 38 -29.36 34.48 -8.60
C GLU A 38 -30.06 34.47 -7.24
N HIS A 39 -30.31 33.28 -6.69
CA HIS A 39 -30.92 33.11 -5.36
C HIS A 39 -30.04 33.74 -4.26
N LEU A 40 -28.75 33.40 -4.25
CA LEU A 40 -27.81 33.93 -3.27
C LEU A 40 -27.63 35.45 -3.42
N ALA A 41 -27.57 35.96 -4.66
CA ALA A 41 -27.51 37.40 -4.92
C ALA A 41 -28.74 38.14 -4.40
N ALA A 42 -29.94 37.60 -4.63
CA ALA A 42 -31.17 38.19 -4.13
C ALA A 42 -31.19 38.23 -2.58
N ALA A 43 -30.79 37.15 -1.92
CA ALA A 43 -30.73 37.06 -0.46
C ALA A 43 -29.66 37.98 0.16
N GLU A 44 -28.50 38.12 -0.50
CA GLU A 44 -27.38 38.93 -0.04
C GLU A 44 -27.48 40.39 -0.53
N ASN A 45 -28.56 40.80 -1.20
CA ASN A 45 -28.78 42.15 -1.77
C ASN A 45 -27.70 42.58 -2.79
N VAL A 46 -27.44 41.73 -3.79
CA VAL A 46 -26.63 42.04 -4.97
C VAL A 46 -27.57 42.30 -6.16
N THR A 47 -27.48 43.48 -6.76
CA THR A 47 -28.38 43.94 -7.83
C THR A 47 -27.61 44.69 -8.91
N GLY A 48 -28.30 45.08 -10.00
CA GLY A 48 -27.70 45.89 -11.07
C GLY A 48 -26.57 45.18 -11.81
N ASP A 49 -25.51 45.92 -12.13
CA ASP A 49 -24.37 45.41 -12.90
C ASP A 49 -23.65 44.25 -12.21
N ASP A 50 -23.54 44.26 -10.88
CA ASP A 50 -22.91 43.19 -10.11
C ASP A 50 -23.64 41.85 -10.27
N LEU A 51 -24.98 41.87 -10.33
CA LEU A 51 -25.78 40.68 -10.59
C LEU A 51 -25.52 40.14 -12.00
N ILE A 52 -25.43 41.04 -12.99
CA ILE A 52 -25.13 40.64 -14.38
C ILE A 52 -23.72 40.03 -14.46
N LEU A 53 -22.74 40.61 -13.77
CA LEU A 53 -21.38 40.07 -13.71
C LEU A 53 -21.34 38.71 -13.04
N LEU A 54 -22.00 38.54 -11.88
CA LEU A 54 -22.08 37.27 -11.17
C LEU A 54 -22.71 36.18 -12.05
N LYS A 55 -23.84 36.48 -12.69
CA LYS A 55 -24.50 35.57 -13.64
C LYS A 55 -23.61 35.23 -14.84
N THR A 56 -22.79 36.17 -15.29
CA THR A 56 -21.81 35.95 -16.37
C THR A 56 -20.66 35.05 -15.91
N GLY A 57 -20.16 35.23 -14.68
CA GLY A 57 -19.19 34.34 -14.04
C GLY A 57 -19.73 32.91 -13.92
N ALA A 58 -20.95 32.76 -13.40
CA ALA A 58 -21.65 31.48 -13.32
C ALA A 58 -21.86 30.83 -14.69
N LEU A 59 -22.13 31.61 -15.72
CA LEU A 59 -22.28 31.09 -17.08
C LEU A 59 -20.95 30.55 -17.63
N PHE A 60 -19.82 31.19 -17.35
CA PHE A 60 -18.52 30.82 -17.92
C PHE A 60 -17.66 29.90 -17.05
N HIS A 61 -17.95 29.69 -15.76
CA HIS A 61 -17.03 28.99 -14.83
C HIS A 61 -16.49 27.65 -15.37
N ASP A 62 -17.37 26.83 -15.94
CA ASP A 62 -17.04 25.53 -16.52
C ASP A 62 -16.91 25.52 -18.06
N ALA A 63 -16.94 26.68 -18.71
CA ALA A 63 -16.84 26.75 -20.18
C ALA A 63 -15.55 26.12 -20.73
N GLY A 64 -14.48 26.09 -19.93
CA GLY A 64 -13.20 25.46 -20.25
C GLY A 64 -13.29 23.98 -20.56
N PHE A 65 -14.30 23.26 -20.03
CA PHE A 65 -14.54 21.84 -20.34
C PHE A 65 -14.85 21.58 -21.82
N LEU A 66 -15.22 22.60 -22.60
CA LEU A 66 -15.30 22.51 -24.07
C LEU A 66 -13.94 22.26 -24.73
N GLN A 67 -12.83 22.53 -24.03
CA GLN A 67 -11.47 22.34 -24.53
C GLN A 67 -10.70 21.27 -23.76
N SER A 68 -10.68 21.35 -22.42
CA SER A 68 -9.97 20.40 -21.56
C SER A 68 -10.52 20.44 -20.13
N HIS A 69 -10.36 19.33 -19.40
CA HIS A 69 -10.62 19.28 -17.96
C HIS A 69 -9.43 19.80 -17.12
N GLU A 70 -8.22 19.82 -17.70
CA GLU A 70 -7.03 20.36 -17.04
C GLU A 70 -7.03 21.88 -17.17
N GLU A 71 -6.85 22.58 -16.04
CA GLU A 71 -6.82 24.06 -16.00
C GLU A 71 -8.07 24.69 -16.66
N HIS A 72 -9.24 24.08 -16.44
CA HIS A 72 -10.47 24.49 -17.11
C HIS A 72 -10.89 25.91 -16.69
N GLU A 73 -10.58 26.37 -15.48
CA GLU A 73 -10.87 27.75 -15.05
C GLU A 73 -10.05 28.78 -15.85
N GLU A 74 -8.77 28.52 -16.14
CA GLU A 74 -7.97 29.36 -17.05
C GLU A 74 -8.56 29.36 -18.45
N LEU A 75 -8.99 28.21 -18.94
CA LEU A 75 -9.60 28.09 -20.27
C LEU A 75 -10.95 28.82 -20.34
N SER A 76 -11.76 28.75 -19.28
CA SER A 76 -12.99 29.52 -19.10
C SER A 76 -12.71 31.02 -19.17
N CYS A 77 -11.66 31.51 -18.50
CA CYS A 77 -11.24 32.90 -18.59
C CYS A 77 -10.78 33.30 -20.01
N LYS A 78 -10.06 32.41 -20.71
CA LYS A 78 -9.67 32.65 -22.12
C LYS A 78 -10.91 32.76 -23.02
N LEU A 79 -11.91 31.91 -22.81
CA LEU A 79 -13.19 31.97 -23.54
C LEU A 79 -13.97 33.25 -23.22
N ALA A 80 -14.02 33.65 -21.95
CA ALA A 80 -14.65 34.89 -21.51
C ALA A 80 -14.00 36.12 -22.17
N ARG A 81 -12.66 36.20 -22.14
CA ARG A 81 -11.90 37.28 -22.81
C ARG A 81 -12.08 37.30 -24.32
N LYS A 82 -12.31 36.14 -24.94
CA LYS A 82 -12.54 36.02 -26.38
C LYS A 82 -13.94 36.53 -26.77
N TYR A 83 -14.99 36.08 -26.07
CA TYR A 83 -16.37 36.29 -26.53
C TYR A 83 -17.06 37.51 -25.92
N LEU A 84 -16.84 37.81 -24.64
CA LEU A 84 -17.55 38.91 -23.96
C LEU A 84 -17.38 40.30 -24.59
N PRO A 85 -16.25 40.67 -25.25
CA PRO A 85 -16.14 41.95 -25.96
C PRO A 85 -17.21 42.16 -27.05
N GLU A 86 -17.69 41.09 -27.68
CA GLU A 86 -18.73 41.15 -28.73
C GLU A 86 -20.13 41.49 -28.18
N TYR A 87 -20.29 41.51 -26.85
CA TYR A 87 -21.57 41.67 -26.16
C TYR A 87 -21.57 42.86 -25.18
N ASP A 88 -20.82 43.92 -25.50
CA ASP A 88 -20.73 45.16 -24.73
C ASP A 88 -20.25 44.97 -23.28
N TYR A 89 -19.28 44.07 -23.06
CA TYR A 89 -18.53 44.00 -21.80
C TYR A 89 -17.22 44.77 -21.95
N SER A 90 -16.94 45.65 -20.99
CA SER A 90 -15.65 46.35 -20.90
C SER A 90 -14.55 45.41 -20.40
N ALA A 91 -13.28 45.74 -20.68
CA ALA A 91 -12.14 44.95 -20.21
C ALA A 91 -12.12 44.77 -18.68
N ALA A 92 -12.48 45.81 -17.92
CA ALA A 92 -12.55 45.73 -16.46
C ALA A 92 -13.63 44.74 -15.98
N GLN A 93 -14.80 44.74 -16.61
CA GLN A 93 -15.88 43.80 -16.31
C GLN A 93 -15.47 42.34 -16.62
N ILE A 94 -14.75 42.12 -17.71
CA ILE A 94 -14.24 40.80 -18.09
C ILE A 94 -13.22 40.28 -17.07
N GLU A 95 -12.34 41.14 -16.56
CA GLU A 95 -11.39 40.74 -15.51
C GLU A 95 -12.09 40.46 -14.18
N THR A 96 -13.16 41.17 -13.83
CA THR A 96 -14.01 40.82 -12.68
C THR A 96 -14.62 39.43 -12.87
N VAL A 97 -15.14 39.12 -14.07
CA VAL A 97 -15.65 37.78 -14.41
C VAL A 97 -14.57 36.71 -14.27
N CYS A 98 -13.38 36.96 -14.81
CA CYS A 98 -12.26 36.02 -14.70
C CYS A 98 -11.81 35.82 -13.25
N THR A 99 -11.82 36.87 -12.43
CA THR A 99 -11.48 36.78 -11.01
C THR A 99 -12.41 35.83 -10.27
N MET A 100 -13.73 35.92 -10.52
CA MET A 100 -14.71 35.01 -9.93
C MET A 100 -14.49 33.56 -10.41
N ILE A 101 -14.28 33.36 -11.71
CA ILE A 101 -14.04 32.01 -12.28
C ILE A 101 -12.79 31.38 -11.68
N LEU A 102 -11.69 32.12 -11.55
CA LEU A 102 -10.46 31.58 -10.97
C LEU A 102 -10.62 31.24 -9.48
N ALA A 103 -11.53 31.90 -8.77
CA ALA A 103 -11.81 31.62 -7.36
C ALA A 103 -12.53 30.28 -7.14
N THR A 104 -13.21 29.72 -8.15
CA THR A 104 -13.91 28.42 -8.05
C THR A 104 -12.95 27.23 -8.09
N ARG A 105 -11.69 27.44 -8.51
CA ARG A 105 -10.66 26.39 -8.48
C ARG A 105 -10.54 25.76 -7.11
N LEU A 106 -10.53 24.43 -7.06
CA LEU A 106 -10.35 23.70 -5.81
C LEU A 106 -8.88 23.66 -5.34
N PRO A 107 -8.58 23.95 -4.06
CA PRO A 107 -9.51 24.44 -3.03
C PRO A 107 -9.90 25.91 -3.27
N GLN A 108 -11.19 26.22 -3.14
CA GLN A 108 -11.74 27.55 -3.45
C GLN A 108 -11.06 28.65 -2.63
N SER A 109 -10.75 29.77 -3.29
CA SER A 109 -10.13 30.93 -2.65
C SER A 109 -10.81 32.22 -3.08
N ALA A 110 -11.83 32.64 -2.33
CA ALA A 110 -12.61 33.83 -2.63
C ALA A 110 -12.28 35.00 -1.67
N SER A 111 -11.70 36.08 -2.22
CA SER A 111 -11.38 37.29 -1.45
C SER A 111 -12.51 38.31 -1.44
N ASP A 112 -13.15 38.56 -2.58
CA ASP A 112 -14.19 39.57 -2.76
C ASP A 112 -15.61 38.99 -2.71
N ARG A 113 -16.62 39.87 -2.64
CA ARG A 113 -18.02 39.51 -2.42
C ARG A 113 -18.61 38.66 -3.55
N LEU A 114 -18.32 38.98 -4.81
CA LEU A 114 -18.91 38.27 -5.95
C LEU A 114 -18.25 36.90 -6.15
N SER A 115 -16.94 36.80 -5.93
CA SER A 115 -16.24 35.52 -5.94
C SER A 115 -16.76 34.57 -4.85
N ARG A 116 -17.08 35.08 -3.65
CA ARG A 116 -17.69 34.26 -2.58
C ARG A 116 -19.05 33.72 -2.98
N LEU A 117 -19.87 34.56 -3.62
CA LEU A 117 -21.19 34.15 -4.13
C LEU A 117 -21.06 33.09 -5.22
N LEU A 118 -20.11 33.23 -6.15
CA LEU A 118 -19.92 32.24 -7.21
C LEU A 118 -19.40 30.91 -6.66
N CYS A 119 -18.43 30.93 -5.74
CA CYS A 119 -17.93 29.73 -5.08
C CYS A 119 -19.04 28.95 -4.36
N ASP A 120 -19.90 29.68 -3.63
CA ASP A 120 -21.05 29.07 -2.95
C ASP A 120 -22.11 28.56 -3.93
N ALA A 121 -22.33 29.25 -5.05
CA ALA A 121 -23.28 28.84 -6.09
C ALA A 121 -22.84 27.56 -6.81
N ASP A 122 -21.55 27.43 -7.11
CA ASP A 122 -20.96 26.26 -7.78
C ASP A 122 -21.10 24.99 -6.93
N LEU A 123 -20.85 25.10 -5.62
CA LEU A 123 -20.94 23.99 -4.67
C LEU A 123 -22.25 23.98 -3.85
N TYR A 124 -23.26 24.69 -4.32
CA TYR A 124 -24.54 24.83 -3.60
C TYR A 124 -25.27 23.48 -3.44
N TYR A 125 -25.06 22.56 -4.38
CA TYR A 125 -25.63 21.21 -4.37
C TYR A 125 -25.16 20.35 -3.18
N LEU A 126 -24.04 20.68 -2.54
CA LEU A 126 -23.52 19.91 -1.40
C LEU A 126 -24.51 19.86 -0.23
N GLY A 127 -25.37 20.86 -0.10
CA GLY A 127 -26.47 20.92 0.87
C GLY A 127 -27.86 20.73 0.24
N ALA A 128 -27.97 20.16 -0.96
CA ALA A 128 -29.24 19.90 -1.63
C ALA A 128 -29.67 18.44 -1.51
N ASN A 129 -30.97 18.17 -1.51
CA ASN A 129 -31.51 16.82 -1.26
C ASN A 129 -31.12 15.79 -2.35
N ASP A 130 -30.83 16.28 -3.55
CA ASP A 130 -30.37 15.54 -4.72
C ASP A 130 -28.84 15.38 -4.78
N TYR A 131 -28.11 15.77 -3.72
CA TYR A 131 -26.67 15.52 -3.57
C TYR A 131 -26.25 14.08 -3.97
N PRO A 132 -26.97 12.99 -3.60
CA PRO A 132 -26.57 11.65 -4.02
C PRO A 132 -26.53 11.46 -5.54
N GLU A 133 -27.39 12.13 -6.29
CA GLU A 133 -27.43 12.05 -7.76
C GLU A 133 -26.25 12.79 -8.38
N TYR A 134 -25.93 13.99 -7.87
CA TYR A 134 -24.73 14.74 -8.28
C TYR A 134 -23.45 13.99 -7.94
N ALA A 135 -23.36 13.40 -6.74
CA ALA A 135 -22.20 12.61 -6.33
C ALA A 135 -21.99 11.41 -7.25
N GLU A 136 -23.06 10.73 -7.68
CA GLU A 136 -22.95 9.61 -8.62
C GLU A 136 -22.55 10.05 -10.03
N LYS A 137 -23.05 11.20 -10.49
CA LYS A 137 -22.61 11.82 -11.75
C LYS A 137 -21.11 12.17 -11.70
N LEU A 138 -20.65 12.80 -10.63
CA LEU A 138 -19.25 13.19 -10.47
C LEU A 138 -18.33 11.95 -10.34
N PHE A 139 -18.80 10.88 -9.68
CA PHE A 139 -18.09 9.61 -9.61
C PHE A 139 -17.79 9.02 -10.98
N LYS A 140 -18.79 9.03 -11.90
CA LYS A 140 -18.63 8.49 -13.26
C LYS A 140 -17.57 9.24 -14.04
N GLU A 141 -17.53 10.56 -13.93
CA GLU A 141 -16.50 11.39 -14.56
C GLU A 141 -15.12 11.12 -13.97
N PHE A 142 -14.99 11.15 -12.64
CA PHE A 142 -13.70 10.94 -11.96
C PHE A 142 -13.15 9.54 -12.26
N LYS A 143 -14.03 8.54 -12.38
CA LYS A 143 -13.66 7.20 -12.81
C LYS A 143 -13.16 7.18 -14.25
N LYS A 144 -13.77 7.96 -15.14
CA LYS A 144 -13.34 8.08 -16.55
C LYS A 144 -11.98 8.77 -16.66
N PHE A 145 -11.72 9.80 -15.85
CA PHE A 145 -10.43 10.48 -15.76
C PHE A 145 -9.35 9.64 -15.06
N GLY A 146 -9.70 8.47 -14.51
CA GLY A 146 -8.77 7.63 -13.77
C GLY A 146 -8.38 8.19 -12.40
N MET A 147 -9.10 9.20 -11.91
CA MET A 147 -8.88 9.81 -10.61
C MET A 147 -9.34 8.90 -9.46
N VAL A 148 -10.38 8.10 -9.66
CA VAL A 148 -10.84 7.08 -8.69
C VAL A 148 -11.12 5.76 -9.38
N LYS A 149 -10.85 4.64 -8.70
CA LYS A 149 -11.06 3.29 -9.28
C LYS A 149 -12.22 2.54 -8.67
N THR A 150 -12.51 2.82 -7.40
CA THR A 150 -13.47 2.05 -6.60
C THR A 150 -14.44 2.96 -5.88
N GLN A 151 -15.61 2.43 -5.51
CA GLN A 151 -16.60 3.17 -4.72
C GLN A 151 -16.02 3.61 -3.38
N THR A 152 -15.21 2.77 -2.72
CA THR A 152 -14.62 3.11 -1.42
C THR A 152 -13.64 4.27 -1.51
N GLU A 153 -12.81 4.32 -2.57
CA GLU A 153 -11.92 5.45 -2.82
C GLU A 153 -12.71 6.73 -3.08
N TRP A 154 -13.83 6.62 -3.81
CA TRP A 154 -14.74 7.73 -4.04
C TRP A 154 -15.36 8.27 -2.75
N GLU A 155 -15.96 7.40 -1.93
CA GLU A 155 -16.58 7.79 -0.66
C GLU A 155 -15.56 8.43 0.31
N LEU A 156 -14.32 7.92 0.35
CA LEU A 156 -13.24 8.53 1.15
C LEU A 156 -12.91 9.96 0.69
N ARG A 157 -12.78 10.19 -0.62
CA ARG A 157 -12.56 11.53 -1.18
C ARG A 157 -13.73 12.46 -0.93
N GLN A 158 -14.96 11.96 -1.07
CA GLN A 158 -16.17 12.74 -0.75
C GLN A 158 -16.19 13.15 0.72
N ALA A 159 -15.84 12.25 1.64
CA ALA A 159 -15.77 12.56 3.06
C ALA A 159 -14.70 13.62 3.37
N GLU A 160 -13.52 13.50 2.76
CA GLU A 160 -12.44 14.49 2.89
C GLU A 160 -12.90 15.85 2.38
N PHE A 161 -13.42 15.90 1.15
CA PHE A 161 -13.90 17.13 0.51
C PHE A 161 -15.01 17.82 1.33
N LEU A 162 -16.06 17.09 1.70
CA LEU A 162 -17.15 17.63 2.52
C LEU A 162 -16.67 18.12 3.89
N SER A 163 -15.63 17.50 4.46
CA SER A 163 -15.10 17.87 5.77
C SER A 163 -14.21 19.11 5.74
N THR A 164 -13.52 19.37 4.63
CA THR A 164 -12.62 20.53 4.47
C THR A 164 -13.33 21.74 3.85
N HIS A 165 -14.38 21.49 3.05
CA HIS A 165 -15.17 22.54 2.42
C HIS A 165 -16.03 23.35 3.42
N HIS A 166 -16.07 24.66 3.23
CA HIS A 166 -16.94 25.59 3.94
C HIS A 166 -17.60 26.56 2.95
N PHE A 167 -18.84 26.97 3.24
CA PHE A 167 -19.51 28.03 2.50
C PHE A 167 -19.00 29.41 2.95
N PHE A 168 -18.99 30.40 2.06
CA PHE A 168 -18.43 31.73 2.28
C PHE A 168 -19.48 32.76 2.72
N THR A 169 -20.68 32.70 2.16
CA THR A 169 -21.78 33.65 2.38
C THR A 169 -22.64 33.24 3.56
N SER A 170 -23.22 34.24 4.23
CA SER A 170 -24.08 34.00 5.38
C SER A 170 -25.32 33.20 5.01
N THR A 171 -25.85 33.43 3.80
CA THR A 171 -27.00 32.74 3.24
C THR A 171 -26.70 31.26 2.98
N ALA A 172 -25.62 30.93 2.25
CA ALA A 172 -25.29 29.55 1.94
C ALA A 172 -24.95 28.73 3.20
N ILE A 173 -24.25 29.33 4.18
CA ILE A 173 -24.00 28.70 5.48
C ILE A 173 -25.32 28.34 6.16
N LYS A 174 -26.26 29.29 6.23
CA LYS A 174 -27.56 29.09 6.89
C LYS A 174 -28.42 28.04 6.19
N GLU A 175 -28.45 28.04 4.86
CA GLU A 175 -29.35 27.20 4.06
C GLU A 175 -28.80 25.79 3.80
N ARG A 176 -27.48 25.64 3.69
CA ARG A 176 -26.86 24.41 3.14
C ARG A 176 -25.96 23.67 4.12
N ASP A 177 -25.35 24.35 5.09
CA ASP A 177 -24.31 23.72 5.92
C ASP A 177 -24.86 22.54 6.75
N ALA A 178 -26.05 22.69 7.35
CA ALA A 178 -26.67 21.62 8.13
C ALA A 178 -26.94 20.34 7.30
N THR A 179 -27.45 20.51 6.07
CA THR A 179 -27.71 19.39 5.15
C THR A 179 -26.39 18.79 4.63
N LYS A 180 -25.39 19.61 4.34
CA LYS A 180 -24.03 19.16 3.98
C LYS A 180 -23.43 18.28 5.09
N GLN A 181 -23.56 18.69 6.36
CA GLN A 181 -23.10 17.88 7.50
C GLN A 181 -23.83 16.54 7.61
N LYS A 182 -25.13 16.51 7.27
CA LYS A 182 -25.89 15.25 7.20
C LYS A 182 -25.32 14.31 6.12
N HIS A 183 -25.04 14.83 4.92
CA HIS A 183 -24.41 14.05 3.85
C HIS A 183 -23.02 13.54 4.24
N LEU A 184 -22.20 14.36 4.90
CA LEU A 184 -20.90 13.93 5.42
C LEU A 184 -21.04 12.74 6.37
N ASN A 185 -22.01 12.79 7.28
CA ASN A 185 -22.27 11.69 8.21
C ASN A 185 -22.78 10.42 7.50
N ASP A 186 -23.63 10.56 6.48
CA ASP A 186 -24.10 9.44 5.68
C ASP A 186 -22.96 8.76 4.89
N VAL A 187 -22.06 9.56 4.29
CA VAL A 187 -20.85 9.07 3.62
C VAL A 187 -19.93 8.35 4.61
N ARG A 188 -19.68 8.94 5.79
CA ARG A 188 -18.88 8.30 6.86
C ARG A 188 -19.47 6.98 7.30
N ARG A 189 -20.80 6.89 7.46
CA ARG A 189 -21.49 5.64 7.80
C ARG A 189 -21.26 4.56 6.74
N LYS A 190 -21.37 4.89 5.45
CA LYS A 190 -21.09 3.94 4.36
C LYS A 190 -19.64 3.44 4.40
N ILE A 191 -18.68 4.33 4.68
CA ILE A 191 -17.28 3.95 4.85
C ILE A 191 -17.12 2.95 6.01
N ASP A 192 -17.73 3.25 7.15
CA ASP A 192 -17.69 2.38 8.33
C ASP A 192 -18.31 1.00 8.05
N GLU A 193 -19.45 0.93 7.35
CA GLU A 193 -20.09 -0.34 6.95
C GLU A 193 -19.17 -1.22 6.10
N VAL A 194 -18.43 -0.62 5.16
CA VAL A 194 -17.44 -1.31 4.32
C VAL A 194 -16.24 -1.77 5.15
N LEU A 195 -15.74 -0.94 6.06
CA LEU A 195 -14.64 -1.28 6.96
C LEU A 195 -15.01 -2.40 7.94
N VAL A 196 -16.26 -2.44 8.40
CA VAL A 196 -16.81 -3.54 9.22
C VAL A 196 -16.96 -4.82 8.39
N HIS A 197 -17.45 -4.74 7.15
CA HIS A 197 -17.52 -5.92 6.27
C HIS A 197 -16.15 -6.51 5.94
N HIS A 198 -15.08 -5.69 5.88
CA HIS A 198 -13.72 -6.20 5.74
C HIS A 198 -13.26 -7.05 6.94
N LYS A 199 -13.85 -6.90 8.14
CA LYS A 199 -13.64 -7.82 9.28
C LYS A 199 -14.31 -9.18 9.07
N ILE A 200 -15.30 -9.32 8.19
CA ILE A 200 -16.03 -10.57 7.95
C ILE A 200 -15.22 -11.54 7.06
N ASN A 201 -14.16 -11.09 6.37
CA ASN A 201 -13.19 -11.97 5.70
C ASN A 201 -12.23 -12.69 6.66
N LYS A 202 -12.39 -12.54 7.98
CA LYS A 202 -11.58 -13.22 9.00
C LYS A 202 -11.73 -14.75 9.13
N PRO A 203 -12.90 -15.40 8.92
CA PRO A 203 -13.04 -16.83 9.18
C PRO A 203 -12.29 -17.67 8.14
N ILE A 204 -12.28 -17.27 6.86
CA ILE A 204 -11.53 -17.96 5.80
C ILE A 204 -10.03 -17.94 6.10
N LYS A 205 -9.49 -16.77 6.45
CA LYS A 205 -8.08 -16.63 6.83
C LYS A 205 -7.72 -17.42 8.10
N LEU A 206 -8.63 -17.51 9.07
CA LEU A 206 -8.42 -18.33 10.27
C LEU A 206 -8.36 -19.83 9.96
N ILE A 207 -9.17 -20.31 9.01
CA ILE A 207 -9.15 -21.71 8.56
C ILE A 207 -7.86 -22.00 7.79
N GLU A 208 -7.44 -21.10 6.90
CA GLU A 208 -6.16 -21.21 6.18
C GLU A 208 -4.96 -21.26 7.15
N ASP A 209 -4.91 -20.33 8.12
CA ASP A 209 -3.88 -20.31 9.17
C ASP A 209 -3.87 -21.64 9.95
N ALA A 210 -5.03 -22.16 10.33
CA ALA A 210 -5.14 -23.41 11.09
C ALA A 210 -4.68 -24.63 10.29
N LEU A 211 -5.11 -24.75 9.02
CA LEU A 211 -4.66 -25.82 8.13
C LEU A 211 -3.15 -25.76 7.90
N MET A 212 -2.61 -24.57 7.67
CA MET A 212 -1.17 -24.38 7.48
C MET A 212 -0.37 -24.75 8.72
N MET A 213 -0.87 -24.45 9.92
CA MET A 213 -0.27 -24.86 11.19
C MET A 213 -0.27 -26.39 11.35
N ILE A 214 -1.39 -27.05 11.09
CA ILE A 214 -1.51 -28.51 11.20
C ILE A 214 -0.56 -29.21 10.23
N ILE A 215 -0.54 -28.78 8.96
CA ILE A 215 0.38 -29.33 7.96
C ILE A 215 1.83 -29.09 8.37
N GLY A 216 2.16 -27.89 8.84
CA GLY A 216 3.50 -27.57 9.32
C GLY A 216 3.96 -28.46 10.48
N VAL A 217 3.08 -28.70 11.45
CA VAL A 217 3.33 -29.60 12.59
C VAL A 217 3.55 -31.04 12.13
N LEU A 218 2.78 -31.52 11.15
CA LEU A 218 2.97 -32.86 10.58
C LEU A 218 4.32 -33.00 9.89
N PHE A 219 4.73 -31.99 9.11
CA PHE A 219 6.05 -31.97 8.47
C PHE A 219 7.18 -32.01 9.49
N ALA A 220 7.09 -31.21 10.55
CA ALA A 220 8.06 -31.22 11.64
C ALA A 220 8.08 -32.57 12.40
N GLY A 221 6.91 -33.16 12.66
CA GLY A 221 6.79 -34.47 13.29
C GLY A 221 7.43 -35.58 12.45
N VAL A 222 7.17 -35.60 11.14
CA VAL A 222 7.81 -36.54 10.20
C VAL A 222 9.32 -36.33 10.12
N ALA A 223 9.80 -35.09 10.16
CA ALA A 223 11.23 -34.82 10.20
C ALA A 223 11.90 -35.42 11.44
N LEU A 224 11.31 -35.17 12.62
CA LEU A 224 11.84 -35.63 13.90
C LEU A 224 11.80 -37.15 14.02
N LYS A 225 10.63 -37.77 13.79
CA LYS A 225 10.42 -39.23 13.93
C LYS A 225 10.97 -40.06 12.77
N GLY A 226 10.99 -39.49 11.57
CA GLY A 226 11.38 -40.16 10.33
C GLY A 226 12.88 -40.14 10.04
N PHE A 227 13.55 -39.06 10.44
CA PHE A 227 14.93 -38.77 10.06
C PHE A 227 15.85 -38.52 11.27
N LEU A 228 15.53 -37.56 12.13
CA LEU A 228 16.48 -37.07 13.14
C LEU A 228 16.65 -38.04 14.31
N VAL A 229 15.56 -38.37 15.01
CA VAL A 229 15.57 -39.20 16.23
C VAL A 229 16.17 -40.59 15.95
N PRO A 230 15.73 -41.36 14.93
CA PRO A 230 16.26 -42.72 14.71
C PRO A 230 17.74 -42.79 14.28
N ASN A 231 18.34 -41.64 13.95
CA ASN A 231 19.72 -41.57 13.46
C ASN A 231 20.62 -40.67 14.32
N HIS A 232 20.14 -40.25 15.50
CA HIS A 232 20.87 -39.40 16.45
C HIS A 232 21.35 -38.07 15.85
N PHE A 233 20.57 -37.48 14.95
CA PHE A 233 20.89 -36.17 14.37
C PHE A 233 20.17 -35.07 15.14
N PHE A 234 20.85 -33.94 15.29
CA PHE A 234 20.37 -32.81 16.07
C PHE A 234 20.10 -31.61 15.15
N ASP A 235 19.06 -30.86 15.48
CA ASP A 235 18.84 -29.53 14.92
C ASP A 235 19.47 -28.45 15.84
N GLY A 236 19.34 -27.18 15.48
CA GLY A 236 19.64 -26.05 16.37
C GLY A 236 18.49 -25.69 17.30
N GLY A 237 18.71 -24.66 18.11
CA GLY A 237 17.65 -24.03 18.91
C GLY A 237 17.10 -24.89 20.05
N ILE A 238 15.85 -24.63 20.41
CA ILE A 238 15.15 -25.36 21.48
C ILE A 238 14.92 -26.82 21.08
N THR A 239 14.63 -27.05 19.80
CA THR A 239 14.45 -28.40 19.26
C THR A 239 15.72 -29.22 19.39
N GLY A 240 16.88 -28.64 19.05
CA GLY A 240 18.20 -29.25 19.24
C GLY A 240 18.50 -29.60 20.70
N MET A 241 18.21 -28.68 21.62
CA MET A 241 18.36 -28.95 23.07
C MET A 241 17.43 -30.07 23.55
N ALA A 242 16.20 -30.12 23.06
CA ALA A 242 15.26 -31.18 23.40
C ALA A 242 15.72 -32.55 22.89
N LEU A 243 16.22 -32.63 21.66
CA LEU A 243 16.80 -33.85 21.09
C LEU A 243 18.02 -34.33 21.88
N LEU A 244 18.95 -33.44 22.22
CA LEU A 244 20.10 -33.79 23.06
C LEU A 244 19.69 -34.30 24.44
N THR A 245 18.71 -33.64 25.07
CA THR A 245 18.22 -34.04 26.40
C THR A 245 17.55 -35.40 26.35
N GLN A 246 16.72 -35.66 25.33
CA GLN A 246 16.11 -36.98 25.13
C GLN A 246 17.16 -38.05 24.84
N GLU A 247 18.20 -37.75 24.08
CA GLU A 247 19.24 -38.73 23.75
C GLU A 247 20.12 -39.07 24.96
N ILE A 248 20.45 -38.10 25.80
CA ILE A 248 21.33 -38.29 26.97
C ILE A 248 20.57 -38.87 28.17
N TYR A 249 19.33 -38.40 28.42
CA TYR A 249 18.57 -38.75 29.63
C TYR A 249 17.39 -39.68 29.36
N HIS A 250 17.13 -40.04 28.10
CA HIS A 250 16.02 -40.90 27.68
C HIS A 250 14.64 -40.38 28.11
N PHE A 251 14.51 -39.07 28.31
CA PHE A 251 13.23 -38.42 28.57
C PHE A 251 12.36 -38.38 27.31
N ASN A 252 11.04 -38.36 27.51
CA ASN A 252 10.11 -38.27 26.40
C ASN A 252 10.28 -36.93 25.65
N LEU A 253 10.64 -37.01 24.35
CA LEU A 253 10.93 -35.84 23.52
C LEU A 253 9.79 -34.81 23.51
N ALA A 254 8.53 -35.26 23.42
CA ALA A 254 7.38 -34.36 23.38
C ALA A 254 7.27 -33.53 24.67
N VAL A 255 7.51 -34.16 25.83
CA VAL A 255 7.49 -33.47 27.13
C VAL A 255 8.62 -32.46 27.23
N VAL A 256 9.83 -32.84 26.81
CA VAL A 256 11.00 -31.96 26.86
C VAL A 256 10.81 -30.74 25.96
N ILE A 257 10.30 -30.91 24.73
CA ILE A 257 10.00 -29.81 23.81
C ILE A 257 9.01 -28.81 24.44
N ILE A 258 7.94 -29.29 25.07
CA ILE A 258 6.94 -28.43 25.72
C ILE A 258 7.57 -27.66 26.88
N ILE A 259 8.33 -28.34 27.74
CA ILE A 259 8.95 -27.72 28.92
C ILE A 259 9.98 -26.65 28.50
N LEU A 260 10.86 -26.96 27.55
CA LEU A 260 11.89 -26.01 27.11
C LEU A 260 11.30 -24.81 26.36
N ASN A 261 10.17 -24.97 25.68
CA ASN A 261 9.49 -23.86 25.02
C ASN A 261 8.65 -23.01 25.98
N LEU A 262 8.21 -23.52 27.13
CA LEU A 262 7.31 -22.82 28.04
C LEU A 262 7.84 -21.43 28.48
N PRO A 263 9.13 -21.26 28.88
CA PRO A 263 9.67 -19.95 29.20
C PRO A 263 9.58 -18.96 28.03
N LEU A 264 9.75 -19.44 26.79
CA LEU A 264 9.73 -18.62 25.58
C LEU A 264 8.30 -18.29 25.15
N ILE A 265 7.35 -19.20 25.37
CA ILE A 265 5.92 -18.92 25.20
C ILE A 265 5.48 -17.80 26.16
N ILE A 266 5.90 -17.88 27.43
CA ILE A 266 5.63 -16.83 28.43
C ILE A 266 6.30 -15.52 27.99
N LEU A 267 7.55 -15.57 27.55
CA LEU A 267 8.26 -14.39 27.06
C LEU A 267 7.55 -13.73 25.87
N SER A 268 7.08 -14.54 24.91
CA SER A 268 6.37 -14.09 23.72
C SER A 268 5.06 -13.37 24.03
N TYR A 269 4.41 -13.71 25.14
CA TYR A 269 3.19 -13.06 25.61
C TYR A 269 3.45 -11.57 25.89
N PHE A 270 4.58 -11.27 26.52
CA PHE A 270 4.97 -9.90 26.88
C PHE A 270 5.69 -9.16 25.75
N SER A 271 6.40 -9.86 24.86
CA SER A 271 7.23 -9.23 23.82
C SER A 271 6.54 -9.08 22.46
N VAL A 272 5.76 -10.07 22.02
CA VAL A 272 5.11 -10.10 20.69
C VAL A 272 3.60 -9.90 20.81
N GLY A 273 2.98 -10.51 21.83
CA GLY A 273 1.58 -10.32 22.18
C GLY A 273 0.80 -11.63 22.36
N HIS A 274 -0.34 -11.53 23.04
CA HIS A 274 -1.12 -12.69 23.48
C HIS A 274 -1.56 -13.64 22.35
N ARG A 275 -1.89 -13.12 21.15
CA ARG A 275 -2.36 -13.95 20.03
C ARG A 275 -1.25 -14.83 19.47
N PHE A 276 -0.05 -14.28 19.34
CA PHE A 276 1.12 -15.03 18.88
C PHE A 276 1.50 -16.08 19.93
N SER A 277 1.55 -15.71 21.21
CA SER A 277 1.85 -16.63 22.30
C SER A 277 0.89 -17.81 22.37
N LEU A 278 -0.42 -17.57 22.21
CA LEU A 278 -1.42 -18.63 22.16
C LEU A 278 -1.23 -19.54 20.94
N ARG A 279 -0.95 -18.98 19.76
CA ARG A 279 -0.68 -19.76 18.54
C ARG A 279 0.60 -20.61 18.66
N MET A 280 1.65 -20.06 19.29
CA MET A 280 2.88 -20.79 19.62
C MET A 280 2.61 -21.93 20.60
N LEU A 281 1.86 -21.68 21.67
CA LEU A 281 1.46 -22.71 22.63
C LEU A 281 0.70 -23.85 21.94
N VAL A 282 -0.30 -23.51 21.13
CA VAL A 282 -1.08 -24.51 20.37
C VAL A 282 -0.17 -25.30 19.43
N ALA A 283 0.72 -24.65 18.68
CA ALA A 283 1.62 -25.34 17.76
C ALA A 283 2.59 -26.29 18.47
N VAL A 284 3.18 -25.87 19.59
CA VAL A 284 4.09 -26.70 20.41
C VAL A 284 3.36 -27.88 21.03
N LEU A 285 2.13 -27.68 21.54
CA LEU A 285 1.30 -28.77 22.05
C LEU A 285 0.90 -29.75 20.94
N LEU A 286 0.49 -29.25 19.78
CA LEU A 286 0.17 -30.08 18.61
C LEU A 286 1.39 -30.88 18.15
N LEU A 287 2.59 -30.29 18.17
CA LEU A 287 3.83 -31.02 17.89
C LEU A 287 4.08 -32.13 18.91
N GLY A 288 3.91 -31.83 20.20
CA GLY A 288 4.01 -32.85 21.25
C GLY A 288 3.05 -34.02 21.06
N VAL A 289 1.79 -33.74 20.73
CA VAL A 289 0.78 -34.77 20.39
C VAL A 289 1.18 -35.54 19.13
N CYS A 290 1.60 -34.83 18.08
CA CYS A 290 2.06 -35.43 16.82
C CYS A 290 3.21 -36.42 17.06
N LEU A 291 4.19 -36.07 17.90
CA LEU A 291 5.32 -36.93 18.25
C LEU A 291 4.94 -38.15 19.10
N GLN A 292 3.84 -38.09 19.84
CA GLN A 292 3.32 -39.26 20.58
C GLN A 292 2.52 -40.20 19.68
N LEU A 293 1.79 -39.65 18.71
CA LEU A 293 0.96 -40.44 17.78
C LEU A 293 1.77 -41.06 16.65
N LEU A 294 2.82 -40.38 16.18
CA LEU A 294 3.69 -40.91 15.13
C LEU A 294 4.63 -41.98 15.72
N PRO A 295 4.63 -43.20 15.17
CA PRO A 295 5.61 -44.22 15.56
C PRO A 295 7.02 -43.79 15.14
N ASP A 296 8.03 -44.39 15.75
CA ASP A 296 9.40 -44.28 15.22
C ASP A 296 9.49 -45.10 13.92
N PHE A 297 9.80 -44.45 12.80
CA PHE A 297 9.99 -45.13 11.52
C PHE A 297 11.24 -44.58 10.84
N LYS A 298 12.19 -45.47 10.54
CA LYS A 298 13.44 -45.07 9.89
C LYS A 298 13.23 -45.00 8.37
N LEU A 299 13.21 -43.79 7.80
CA LEU A 299 12.96 -43.62 6.36
C LEU A 299 14.16 -44.04 5.49
N THR A 300 15.37 -43.77 5.99
CA THR A 300 16.63 -44.09 5.32
C THR A 300 17.74 -44.20 6.36
N ALA A 301 18.85 -44.83 5.98
CA ALA A 301 20.09 -44.90 6.76
C ALA A 301 21.21 -44.01 6.21
N ASP A 302 21.01 -43.40 5.04
CA ASP A 302 22.02 -42.53 4.42
C ASP A 302 22.10 -41.19 5.16
N LYS A 303 23.26 -40.94 5.77
CA LYS A 303 23.52 -39.75 6.60
C LYS A 303 23.30 -38.43 5.85
N LEU A 304 23.64 -38.38 4.56
CA LEU A 304 23.48 -37.16 3.77
C LEU A 304 22.00 -36.91 3.45
N LEU A 305 21.26 -37.96 3.07
CA LEU A 305 19.82 -37.85 2.84
C LEU A 305 19.09 -37.45 4.13
N ILE A 306 19.48 -38.00 5.28
CA ILE A 306 18.92 -37.63 6.59
C ILE A 306 19.16 -36.14 6.86
N ALA A 307 20.38 -35.66 6.69
CA ALA A 307 20.71 -34.27 6.98
C ALA A 307 19.92 -33.30 6.08
N ILE A 308 19.86 -33.58 4.77
CA ILE A 308 19.20 -32.70 3.81
C ILE A 308 17.67 -32.79 3.95
N PHE A 309 17.09 -33.98 3.87
CA PHE A 309 15.63 -34.11 3.89
C PHE A 309 15.05 -33.93 5.29
N GLY A 310 15.72 -34.44 6.34
CA GLY A 310 15.32 -34.17 7.72
C GLY A 310 15.32 -32.68 8.01
N GLY A 311 16.39 -31.96 7.63
CA GLY A 311 16.44 -30.51 7.73
C GLY A 311 15.36 -29.83 6.89
N ALA A 312 15.14 -30.25 5.64
CA ALA A 312 14.15 -29.63 4.76
C ALA A 312 12.71 -29.79 5.26
N PHE A 313 12.30 -31.00 5.66
CA PHE A 313 10.97 -31.25 6.21
C PHE A 313 10.75 -30.47 7.51
N LEU A 314 11.76 -30.44 8.39
CA LEU A 314 11.70 -29.68 9.64
C LEU A 314 11.56 -28.18 9.36
N GLY A 315 12.41 -27.65 8.48
CA GLY A 315 12.41 -26.23 8.13
C GLY A 315 11.15 -25.78 7.39
N ILE A 316 10.61 -26.60 6.49
CA ILE A 316 9.31 -26.35 5.85
C ILE A 316 8.20 -26.34 6.90
N GLY A 317 8.20 -27.31 7.81
CA GLY A 317 7.23 -27.42 8.90
C GLY A 317 7.22 -26.19 9.80
N ILE A 318 8.40 -25.80 10.29
CA ILE A 318 8.60 -24.59 11.11
C ILE A 318 8.15 -23.34 10.33
N GLY A 319 8.59 -23.18 9.08
CA GLY A 319 8.21 -22.03 8.25
C GLY A 319 6.71 -21.92 7.98
N MET A 320 6.00 -23.06 7.85
CA MET A 320 4.54 -23.07 7.70
C MET A 320 3.83 -22.59 8.96
N VAL A 321 4.25 -23.08 10.13
CA VAL A 321 3.71 -22.62 11.42
C VAL A 321 3.98 -21.13 11.63
N MET A 322 5.16 -20.65 11.24
CA MET A 322 5.50 -19.22 11.29
C MET A 322 4.60 -18.37 10.40
N ARG A 323 4.29 -18.83 9.19
CA ARG A 323 3.33 -18.15 8.31
C ARG A 323 1.90 -18.14 8.83
N ALA A 324 1.51 -19.18 9.57
CA ALA A 324 0.27 -19.20 10.35
C ALA A 324 0.32 -18.30 11.60
N GLY A 325 1.41 -17.56 11.84
CA GLY A 325 1.56 -16.63 12.95
C GLY A 325 1.83 -17.28 14.31
N GLY A 326 2.38 -18.50 14.33
CA GLY A 326 2.90 -19.17 15.51
C GLY A 326 4.40 -19.44 15.41
N ALA A 327 4.93 -20.30 16.29
CA ALA A 327 6.31 -20.80 16.21
C ALA A 327 6.39 -22.21 16.83
N LEU A 328 7.33 -23.04 16.36
CA LEU A 328 7.62 -24.37 16.93
C LEU A 328 8.91 -24.37 17.77
N ASP A 329 9.93 -23.66 17.29
CA ASP A 329 11.10 -23.31 18.06
C ASP A 329 10.88 -21.91 18.67
N GLY A 330 11.20 -21.74 19.95
CA GLY A 330 11.03 -20.47 20.64
C GLY A 330 12.21 -19.53 20.48
N ILE A 331 13.30 -19.98 19.87
CA ILE A 331 14.54 -19.19 19.79
C ILE A 331 14.38 -17.92 18.94
N GLU A 332 13.41 -17.89 18.03
CA GLU A 332 13.01 -16.71 17.26
C GLU A 332 12.28 -15.67 18.13
N VAL A 333 11.63 -16.08 19.24
CA VAL A 333 11.03 -15.14 20.21
C VAL A 333 12.12 -14.43 21.02
N LEU A 334 13.19 -15.16 21.35
CA LEU A 334 14.40 -14.61 21.96
C LEU A 334 14.97 -13.49 21.08
N ALA A 335 14.89 -13.61 19.75
CA ALA A 335 15.29 -12.57 18.81
C ALA A 335 14.61 -11.23 19.11
N ILE A 336 13.29 -11.24 19.27
CA ILE A 336 12.50 -10.02 19.41
C ILE A 336 12.72 -9.37 20.79
N TYR A 337 12.97 -10.17 21.83
CA TYR A 337 13.14 -9.67 23.19
C TYR A 337 14.55 -9.13 23.51
N THR A 338 15.59 -9.68 22.89
CA THR A 338 16.99 -9.46 23.34
C THR A 338 17.56 -8.09 22.93
N LEU A 339 16.87 -7.35 22.05
CA LEU A 339 17.32 -6.05 21.54
C LEU A 339 17.45 -4.93 22.60
N ARG A 340 17.01 -5.14 23.85
CA ARG A 340 16.94 -4.10 24.89
C ARG A 340 17.83 -4.32 26.11
N ARG A 341 18.59 -5.42 26.22
CA ARG A 341 19.26 -5.79 27.48
C ARG A 341 20.71 -6.28 27.37
N THR A 342 21.25 -6.56 26.18
CA THR A 342 22.61 -7.10 26.00
C THR A 342 23.33 -6.46 24.81
N SER A 343 24.67 -6.41 24.85
CA SER A 343 25.52 -5.95 23.73
C SER A 343 25.65 -6.96 22.59
N PHE A 344 25.29 -8.22 22.82
CA PHE A 344 25.32 -9.28 21.80
C PHE A 344 24.10 -9.19 20.88
N THR A 345 24.35 -9.43 19.60
CA THR A 345 23.31 -9.62 18.59
C THR A 345 22.61 -10.97 18.80
N ILE A 346 21.37 -11.05 18.35
CA ILE A 346 20.55 -12.26 18.41
C ILE A 346 21.25 -13.42 17.70
N THR A 347 21.81 -13.16 16.53
CA THR A 347 22.51 -14.15 15.72
C THR A 347 23.69 -14.74 16.48
N GLU A 348 24.41 -13.94 17.28
CA GLU A 348 25.51 -14.43 18.12
C GLU A 348 25.02 -15.32 19.25
N ILE A 349 23.87 -15.01 19.86
CA ILE A 349 23.28 -15.83 20.94
C ILE A 349 22.82 -17.19 20.40
N ILE A 350 22.12 -17.19 19.26
CA ILE A 350 21.68 -18.42 18.58
C ILE A 350 22.91 -19.26 18.19
N LEU A 351 23.94 -18.61 17.63
CA LEU A 351 25.17 -19.27 17.25
C LEU A 351 25.87 -19.91 18.46
N ALA A 352 25.94 -19.20 19.59
CA ALA A 352 26.55 -19.72 20.82
C ALA A 352 25.81 -20.97 21.33
N ILE A 353 24.47 -20.94 21.36
CA ILE A 353 23.65 -22.10 21.74
C ILE A 353 23.94 -23.28 20.80
N ASN A 354 23.94 -23.06 19.49
CA ASN A 354 24.19 -24.11 18.51
C ASN A 354 25.61 -24.68 18.58
N ILE A 355 26.62 -23.85 18.84
CA ILE A 355 27.99 -24.31 19.08
C ILE A 355 28.03 -25.27 20.27
N ILE A 356 27.34 -24.95 21.37
CA ILE A 356 27.26 -25.83 22.54
C ILE A 356 26.57 -27.15 22.17
N ILE A 357 25.41 -27.09 21.51
CA ILE A 357 24.65 -28.27 21.06
C ILE A 357 25.54 -29.19 20.22
N PHE A 358 26.15 -28.67 19.16
CA PHE A 358 26.93 -29.49 18.23
C PHE A 358 28.26 -29.95 18.84
N SER A 359 28.86 -29.18 19.75
CA SER A 359 30.04 -29.62 20.48
C SER A 359 29.71 -30.82 21.37
N VAL A 360 28.63 -30.75 22.16
CA VAL A 360 28.17 -31.87 22.98
C VAL A 360 27.85 -33.08 22.10
N ALA A 361 27.19 -32.87 20.96
CA ALA A 361 26.90 -33.92 20.01
C ALA A 361 28.18 -34.60 19.49
N GLY A 362 29.20 -33.80 19.16
CA GLY A 362 30.50 -34.28 18.67
C GLY A 362 31.27 -35.09 19.70
N PHE A 363 31.29 -34.63 20.95
CA PHE A 363 31.98 -35.31 22.05
C PHE A 363 31.29 -36.63 22.45
N LYS A 364 29.95 -36.68 22.44
CA LYS A 364 29.18 -37.85 22.88
C LYS A 364 28.89 -38.87 21.78
N PHE A 365 28.60 -38.40 20.57
CA PHE A 365 28.10 -39.21 19.46
C PHE A 365 29.01 -39.18 18.22
N GLY A 366 30.19 -38.56 18.34
CA GLY A 366 31.20 -38.51 17.29
C GLY A 366 31.11 -37.27 16.40
N ILE A 367 32.26 -36.88 15.87
CA ILE A 367 32.42 -35.66 15.05
C ILE A 367 31.52 -35.68 13.81
N GLU A 368 31.35 -36.85 13.18
CA GLU A 368 30.46 -36.99 12.02
C GLU A 368 29.03 -36.56 12.33
N THR A 369 28.49 -37.01 13.46
CA THR A 369 27.13 -36.67 13.91
C THR A 369 26.96 -35.17 14.10
N ALA A 370 27.97 -34.49 14.66
CA ALA A 370 27.97 -33.03 14.80
C ALA A 370 28.00 -32.32 13.44
N LEU A 371 28.85 -32.75 12.50
CA LEU A 371 28.95 -32.15 11.17
C LEU A 371 27.66 -32.32 10.36
N TYR A 372 27.03 -33.50 10.42
CA TYR A 372 25.73 -33.71 9.79
C TYR A 372 24.60 -32.95 10.49
N SER A 373 24.66 -32.75 11.81
CA SER A 373 23.71 -31.91 12.54
C SER A 373 23.82 -30.44 12.13
N ILE A 374 25.04 -29.93 11.92
CA ILE A 374 25.27 -28.59 11.35
C ILE A 374 24.64 -28.48 9.95
N LEU A 375 24.82 -29.50 9.10
CA LEU A 375 24.21 -29.53 7.76
C LEU A 375 22.67 -29.59 7.82
N THR A 376 22.13 -30.34 8.78
CA THR A 376 20.69 -30.44 9.06
C THR A 376 20.12 -29.08 9.42
N TYR A 377 20.74 -28.41 10.40
CA TYR A 377 20.36 -27.06 10.84
C TYR A 377 20.47 -26.02 9.71
N PHE A 378 21.53 -26.08 8.91
CA PHE A 378 21.69 -25.22 7.74
C PHE A 378 20.55 -25.41 6.74
N THR A 379 20.20 -26.66 6.44
CA THR A 379 19.13 -26.98 5.50
C THR A 379 17.77 -26.54 6.04
N ALA A 380 17.49 -26.80 7.32
CA ALA A 380 16.28 -26.34 7.99
C ALA A 380 16.14 -24.82 7.92
N THR A 381 17.18 -24.07 8.30
CA THR A 381 17.18 -22.61 8.26
C THR A 381 16.90 -22.05 6.86
N ARG A 382 17.49 -22.66 5.81
CA ARG A 382 17.23 -22.26 4.41
C ARG A 382 15.79 -22.51 4.00
N CYS A 383 15.22 -23.65 4.40
CA CYS A 383 13.83 -24.00 4.13
C CYS A 383 12.84 -23.10 4.89
N ILE A 384 13.12 -22.76 6.16
CA ILE A 384 12.33 -21.78 6.93
C ILE A 384 12.26 -20.46 6.18
N ASN A 385 13.41 -19.88 5.83
CA ASN A 385 13.48 -18.60 5.12
C ASN A 385 12.72 -18.66 3.80
N TYR A 386 12.88 -19.74 3.03
CA TYR A 386 12.16 -19.93 1.78
C TYR A 386 10.63 -19.96 1.96
N VAL A 387 10.14 -20.66 2.99
CA VAL A 387 8.70 -20.75 3.24
C VAL A 387 8.15 -19.43 3.77
N VAL A 388 8.84 -18.78 4.72
CA VAL A 388 8.42 -17.54 5.39
C VAL A 388 8.49 -16.33 4.47
N GLU A 389 9.63 -16.09 3.82
CA GLU A 389 9.84 -14.91 2.95
C GLU A 389 9.18 -15.08 1.56
N GLY A 390 8.92 -16.33 1.15
CA GLY A 390 8.27 -16.66 -0.12
C GLY A 390 9.20 -16.61 -1.34
N ILE A 391 8.69 -17.08 -2.49
CA ILE A 391 9.47 -17.29 -3.74
C ILE A 391 9.83 -15.96 -4.42
N GLN A 392 9.07 -14.89 -4.19
CA GLN A 392 9.22 -13.60 -4.87
C GLN A 392 9.92 -12.57 -3.98
N ALA A 393 11.24 -12.70 -3.88
CA ALA A 393 12.08 -11.60 -3.40
C ALA A 393 11.98 -10.43 -4.39
N TYR A 394 11.26 -9.39 -4.00
CA TYR A 394 11.27 -8.11 -4.72
C TYR A 394 12.63 -7.46 -4.53
N THR A 395 13.20 -7.01 -5.63
CA THR A 395 14.49 -6.33 -5.66
C THR A 395 14.21 -4.87 -6.00
N GLY A 396 14.57 -3.98 -5.09
CA GLY A 396 14.64 -2.56 -5.36
C GLY A 396 15.88 -2.30 -6.18
N VAL A 397 15.71 -1.64 -7.32
CA VAL A 397 16.81 -1.29 -8.21
C VAL A 397 16.89 0.21 -8.33
N THR A 398 18.05 0.75 -7.99
CA THR A 398 18.36 2.16 -8.14
C THR A 398 19.35 2.32 -9.29
N ILE A 399 19.05 3.26 -10.18
CA ILE A 399 19.80 3.53 -11.41
C ILE A 399 20.15 5.01 -11.43
N ILE A 400 21.45 5.31 -11.57
CA ILE A 400 21.99 6.67 -11.64
C ILE A 400 22.75 6.79 -12.96
N SER A 401 22.30 7.67 -13.85
CA SER A 401 22.82 7.78 -15.22
C SER A 401 22.67 9.20 -15.76
N GLY A 402 23.57 9.59 -16.66
CA GLY A 402 23.52 10.88 -17.35
C GLY A 402 22.51 10.88 -18.49
N LYS A 403 22.02 9.69 -18.89
CA LYS A 403 20.99 9.46 -19.89
C LYS A 403 19.70 8.94 -19.24
N SER A 404 19.34 9.52 -18.09
CA SER A 404 18.19 9.10 -17.28
C SER A 404 16.89 9.07 -18.08
N GLU A 405 16.62 10.06 -18.94
CA GLU A 405 15.41 10.09 -19.80
C GLU A 405 15.25 8.85 -20.69
N ALA A 406 16.33 8.43 -21.36
CA ALA A 406 16.32 7.26 -22.22
C ALA A 406 16.01 5.99 -21.41
N ILE A 407 16.59 5.88 -20.22
CA ILE A 407 16.36 4.75 -19.31
C ILE A 407 14.92 4.76 -18.78
N LYS A 408 14.38 5.93 -18.38
CA LYS A 408 12.97 6.07 -17.94
C LYS A 408 12.02 5.56 -19.02
N TYR A 409 12.22 5.99 -20.27
CA TYR A 409 11.44 5.53 -21.41
C TYR A 409 11.50 4.00 -21.58
N GLN A 410 12.71 3.43 -21.56
CA GLN A 410 12.86 1.98 -21.75
C GLN A 410 12.25 1.17 -20.60
N LEU A 411 12.38 1.61 -19.35
CA LEU A 411 11.79 0.92 -18.19
C LEU A 411 10.25 0.97 -18.19
N VAL A 412 9.66 2.12 -18.49
CA VAL A 412 8.20 2.27 -18.52
C VAL A 412 7.60 1.57 -19.74
N ASN A 413 8.13 1.85 -20.93
CA ASN A 413 7.48 1.45 -22.19
C ASN A 413 7.94 0.09 -22.73
N LYS A 414 9.19 -0.33 -22.48
CA LYS A 414 9.67 -1.67 -22.93
C LYS A 414 9.61 -2.72 -21.83
N LEU A 415 9.95 -2.36 -20.59
CA LEU A 415 9.91 -3.30 -19.47
C LEU A 415 8.52 -3.34 -18.79
N GLY A 416 7.68 -2.33 -18.98
CA GLY A 416 6.33 -2.26 -18.42
C GLY A 416 6.34 -2.08 -16.91
N ARG A 417 7.35 -1.38 -16.36
CA ARG A 417 7.55 -1.23 -14.92
C ARG A 417 7.39 0.22 -14.49
N GLY A 418 6.60 0.41 -13.44
CA GLY A 418 6.50 1.69 -12.76
C GLY A 418 7.85 2.09 -12.17
N ILE A 419 8.14 3.39 -12.23
CA ILE A 419 9.37 3.98 -11.72
C ILE A 419 9.04 5.12 -10.76
N THR A 420 9.91 5.35 -9.81
CA THR A 420 9.94 6.53 -8.94
C THR A 420 11.22 7.29 -9.22
N VAL A 421 11.15 8.60 -9.30
CA VAL A 421 12.32 9.45 -9.59
C VAL A 421 12.67 10.24 -8.35
N TYR A 422 13.89 10.08 -7.85
CA TYR A 422 14.48 10.98 -6.86
C TYR A 422 15.29 12.04 -7.60
N LYS A 423 15.11 13.31 -7.21
CA LYS A 423 15.96 14.41 -7.69
C LYS A 423 17.23 14.44 -6.86
N GLY A 424 18.38 14.51 -7.52
CA GLY A 424 19.67 14.61 -6.86
C GLY A 424 20.76 15.12 -7.80
N GLU A 425 22.00 15.11 -7.32
CA GLU A 425 23.16 15.50 -8.11
C GLU A 425 24.12 14.31 -8.28
N ARG A 426 24.77 14.23 -9.44
CA ARG A 426 25.87 13.30 -9.73
C ARG A 426 27.15 14.07 -10.00
N GLY A 427 28.29 13.49 -9.67
CA GLY A 427 29.59 14.16 -9.82
C GLY A 427 30.50 13.84 -8.66
N PHE A 428 31.34 14.80 -8.26
CA PHE A 428 32.24 14.67 -7.10
C PHE A 428 33.17 13.44 -7.21
N LEU A 429 33.67 13.17 -8.41
CA LEU A 429 34.53 12.02 -8.67
C LEU A 429 35.97 12.29 -8.20
N PRO A 430 36.77 11.25 -7.89
CA PRO A 430 38.20 11.41 -7.59
C PRO A 430 38.91 12.19 -8.71
N GLY A 431 39.59 13.28 -8.34
CA GLY A 431 40.27 14.18 -9.27
C GLY A 431 39.35 15.18 -10.01
N LYS A 432 38.04 15.15 -9.78
CA LYS A 432 37.04 16.05 -10.36
C LYS A 432 35.93 16.37 -9.34
N PHE A 433 36.35 16.81 -8.14
CA PHE A 433 35.42 17.07 -7.04
C PHE A 433 34.46 18.22 -7.34
N GLU A 434 34.94 19.31 -7.94
CA GLU A 434 34.12 20.51 -8.18
C GLU A 434 33.08 20.37 -9.30
N ILE A 435 33.04 19.22 -9.98
CA ILE A 435 32.12 18.99 -11.09
C ILE A 435 30.92 18.19 -10.58
N SER A 436 29.77 18.84 -10.45
CA SER A 436 28.47 18.20 -10.25
C SER A 436 27.47 18.59 -11.34
N ARG A 437 26.44 17.75 -11.51
CA ARG A 437 25.31 17.99 -12.41
C ARG A 437 24.05 17.38 -11.81
N ASP A 438 22.92 18.07 -12.01
CA ASP A 438 21.61 17.51 -11.68
C ASP A 438 21.38 16.18 -12.41
N CYS A 439 20.76 15.26 -11.70
CA CYS A 439 20.49 13.91 -12.18
C CYS A 439 19.20 13.37 -11.58
N ASP A 440 18.41 12.73 -12.43
CA ASP A 440 17.29 11.91 -12.02
C ASP A 440 17.82 10.52 -11.60
N ILE A 441 17.66 10.19 -10.33
CA ILE A 441 17.93 8.86 -9.80
C ILE A 441 16.65 8.04 -9.94
N ILE A 442 16.70 6.97 -10.75
CA ILE A 442 15.54 6.15 -11.08
C ILE A 442 15.48 4.97 -10.12
N PHE A 443 14.36 4.80 -9.44
CA PHE A 443 14.08 3.66 -8.59
C PHE A 443 12.93 2.84 -9.17
N THR A 444 13.08 1.52 -9.16
CA THR A 444 12.00 0.60 -9.55
C THR A 444 12.07 -0.68 -8.73
N VAL A 445 10.92 -1.33 -8.57
CA VAL A 445 10.82 -2.60 -7.87
C VAL A 445 10.47 -3.67 -8.89
N ILE A 446 11.36 -4.67 -9.00
CA ILE A 446 11.23 -5.77 -9.94
C ILE A 446 11.47 -7.10 -9.26
N THR A 447 11.15 -8.20 -9.93
CA THR A 447 11.48 -9.54 -9.43
C THR A 447 12.94 -9.90 -9.73
N ARG A 448 13.51 -10.86 -8.98
CA ARG A 448 14.87 -11.37 -9.23
C ARG A 448 15.08 -11.84 -10.68
N LEU A 449 14.06 -12.44 -11.30
CA LEU A 449 14.12 -12.93 -12.69
C LEU A 449 14.23 -11.78 -13.71
N GLU A 450 13.67 -10.63 -13.39
CA GLU A 450 13.66 -9.46 -14.27
C GLU A 450 14.93 -8.62 -14.16
N LEU A 451 15.73 -8.81 -13.10
CA LEU A 451 16.92 -8.02 -12.85
C LEU A 451 17.93 -8.10 -13.99
N ARG A 452 18.09 -9.28 -14.58
CA ARG A 452 18.98 -9.46 -15.74
C ARG A 452 18.49 -8.67 -16.95
N LYS A 453 17.19 -8.71 -17.24
CA LYS A 453 16.58 -7.99 -18.37
C LYS A 453 16.69 -6.47 -18.18
N LEU A 454 16.43 -5.99 -16.95
CA LEU A 454 16.60 -4.58 -16.61
C LEU A 454 18.06 -4.13 -16.79
N LYS A 455 19.03 -4.88 -16.26
CA LYS A 455 20.46 -4.53 -16.39
C LYS A 455 20.89 -4.40 -17.85
N ASN A 456 20.49 -5.34 -18.70
CA ASN A 456 20.80 -5.29 -20.13
C ASN A 456 20.23 -4.02 -20.78
N LEU A 457 18.96 -3.73 -20.50
CA LEU A 457 18.26 -2.57 -21.04
C LEU A 457 18.90 -1.24 -20.59
N VAL A 458 19.32 -1.15 -19.33
CA VAL A 458 20.04 0.02 -18.82
C VAL A 458 21.41 0.15 -19.49
N TYR A 459 22.15 -0.96 -19.61
CA TYR A 459 23.48 -0.98 -20.22
C TYR A 459 23.44 -0.62 -21.72
N GLU A 460 22.41 -1.05 -22.45
CA GLU A 460 22.18 -0.66 -23.85
C GLU A 460 21.92 0.86 -24.00
N ALA A 461 21.24 1.47 -23.02
CA ALA A 461 20.97 2.91 -23.05
C ALA A 461 22.19 3.73 -22.61
N ASP A 462 22.87 3.29 -21.55
CA ASP A 462 24.04 3.94 -20.98
C ASP A 462 25.00 2.92 -20.33
N PRO A 463 26.12 2.58 -20.98
CA PRO A 463 27.13 1.68 -20.41
C PRO A 463 27.78 2.22 -19.12
N ASP A 464 27.77 3.55 -18.93
CA ASP A 464 28.35 4.23 -17.76
C ASP A 464 27.33 4.41 -16.61
N ALA A 465 26.13 3.85 -16.73
CA ALA A 465 25.12 3.91 -15.68
C ALA A 465 25.54 3.13 -14.43
N PHE A 466 25.39 3.76 -13.27
CA PHE A 466 25.57 3.10 -11.99
C PHE A 466 24.26 2.46 -11.55
N VAL A 467 24.24 1.13 -11.44
CA VAL A 467 23.05 0.35 -11.06
C VAL A 467 23.37 -0.49 -9.85
N PHE A 468 22.60 -0.31 -8.78
CA PHE A 468 22.67 -1.16 -7.60
C PHE A 468 21.29 -1.70 -7.23
N ALA A 469 21.28 -2.86 -6.57
CA ALA A 469 20.09 -3.59 -6.22
C ALA A 469 20.09 -3.92 -4.72
N SER A 470 18.97 -3.71 -4.07
CA SER A 470 18.73 -4.08 -2.67
C SER A 470 17.55 -5.04 -2.58
N THR A 471 17.66 -6.03 -1.71
CA THR A 471 16.52 -6.93 -1.41
C THR A 471 15.51 -6.14 -0.60
N ILE A 472 14.27 -6.06 -1.08
CA ILE A 472 13.17 -5.46 -0.33
C ILE A 472 12.48 -6.58 0.45
N LYS A 473 12.50 -6.49 1.79
CA LYS A 473 11.86 -7.47 2.67
C LYS A 473 10.34 -7.41 2.60
N GLU A 474 9.78 -6.21 2.57
CA GLU A 474 8.35 -5.97 2.43
C GLU A 474 8.10 -4.76 1.52
N ALA A 475 7.17 -4.90 0.58
CA ALA A 475 6.68 -3.80 -0.26
C ALA A 475 5.15 -3.90 -0.32
N SER A 476 4.45 -2.81 0.00
CA SER A 476 2.98 -2.75 0.00
C SER A 476 2.51 -1.48 -0.70
N GLY A 477 1.48 -1.60 -1.54
CA GLY A 477 0.96 -0.49 -2.38
C GLY A 477 1.70 -0.28 -3.70
N GLY A 478 1.29 0.75 -4.46
CA GLY A 478 1.92 1.17 -5.73
C GLY A 478 1.63 0.28 -6.96
N VAL A 479 2.32 0.55 -8.07
CA VAL A 479 2.25 -0.21 -9.34
C VAL A 479 3.09 -1.51 -9.26
N LEU A 480 3.09 -2.16 -8.10
CA LEU A 480 3.55 -3.55 -7.99
C LEU A 480 2.48 -4.40 -8.66
N LYS A 481 2.86 -5.07 -9.75
CA LYS A 481 1.97 -5.87 -10.61
C LYS A 481 0.97 -6.63 -9.73
N ARG A 482 -0.32 -6.23 -9.77
CA ARG A 482 -1.40 -6.97 -9.11
C ARG A 482 -1.29 -8.42 -9.60
N ARG A 483 -1.24 -9.36 -8.65
CA ARG A 483 -1.38 -10.80 -8.89
C ARG A 483 -2.46 -11.00 -9.96
N HIS A 484 -2.10 -11.66 -11.07
CA HIS A 484 -3.12 -12.41 -11.79
C HIS A 484 -3.58 -13.49 -10.82
N GLN A 485 -4.76 -13.31 -10.23
CA GLN A 485 -5.51 -14.42 -9.67
C GLN A 485 -5.88 -15.30 -10.86
N HIS A 486 -5.27 -16.48 -10.92
CA HIS A 486 -5.80 -17.59 -11.70
C HIS A 486 -6.81 -18.33 -10.83
#